data_AF-A0A2E5U0P6-F1
#
_entry.id   AF-A0A2E5U0P6-F1
#
_cell.length_a   1.000
_cell.length_b   1.000
_cell.length_c   1.000
_cell.angle_alpha   90.00
_cell.angle_beta   90.00
_cell.angle_gamma   90.00
#
_symmetry.space_group_name_H-M   'P 1'
#
loop_
_entity.id
_entity.type
_entity.pdbx_description
1 polymer ?
#
loop_
_entity_poly.entity_id
_entity_poly.type
_entity_poly.pdbx_seq_one_letter_code
_entity_poly.pdbx_strand_id
1 'polypeptide(L)'
;MKIFENHINDNKTKILIQIEEALSLCEDYTLPIEGQSFVIEINEEIIPSLYDARTYIELGYLEAPTINISINKAMFSASNLTDKDPKFAPLFSKLRIIKEITDSLSITFERGNKNID
;
A
#
# COMPACT_ATOMS: atom_id res chain seq x y z
N MET A 1 -25.31 -2.94 -11.58
CA MET A 1 -24.17 -2.27 -12.23
C MET A 1 -23.70 -1.04 -11.46
N LYS A 2 -24.51 0.02 -11.28
CA LYS A 2 -24.12 1.24 -10.52
C LYS A 2 -23.59 1.02 -9.08
N ILE A 3 -24.14 0.05 -8.33
CA ILE A 3 -23.71 -0.24 -6.95
C ILE A 3 -22.27 -0.78 -6.91
N PHE A 4 -21.89 -1.59 -7.90
CA PHE A 4 -20.56 -2.20 -7.98
C PHE A 4 -19.50 -1.15 -8.35
N GLU A 5 -19.79 -0.29 -9.31
CA GLU A 5 -18.92 0.83 -9.71
C GLU A 5 -18.70 1.84 -8.57
N ASN A 6 -19.76 2.16 -7.81
CA ASN A 6 -19.64 3.05 -6.65
C ASN A 6 -18.75 2.43 -5.57
N HIS A 7 -18.90 1.14 -5.27
CA HIS A 7 -18.09 0.46 -4.27
C HIS A 7 -16.61 0.34 -4.68
N ILE A 8 -16.32 0.15 -5.96
CA ILE A 8 -14.95 0.17 -6.50
C ILE A 8 -14.33 1.56 -6.34
N ASN A 9 -15.07 2.61 -6.67
CA ASN A 9 -14.58 3.99 -6.52
C ASN A 9 -14.32 4.34 -5.05
N ASP A 10 -15.22 3.96 -4.14
CA ASP A 10 -15.02 4.18 -2.71
C ASP A 10 -13.77 3.50 -2.18
N ASN A 11 -13.51 2.25 -2.60
CA ASN A 11 -12.32 1.52 -2.19
C ASN A 11 -11.04 2.06 -2.83
N LYS A 12 -11.09 2.50 -4.10
CA LYS A 12 -9.99 3.21 -4.75
C LYS A 12 -9.61 4.48 -3.99
N THR A 13 -10.59 5.29 -3.58
CA THR A 13 -10.33 6.50 -2.81
C THR A 13 -9.74 6.16 -1.44
N LYS A 14 -10.30 5.18 -0.73
CA LYS A 14 -9.78 4.74 0.58
C LYS A 14 -8.34 4.29 0.51
N ILE A 15 -7.97 3.46 -0.47
CA ILE A 15 -6.61 2.97 -0.58
C ILE A 15 -5.62 4.08 -0.89
N LEU A 16 -5.98 5.03 -1.76
CA LEU A 16 -5.11 6.17 -2.09
C LEU A 16 -4.88 7.06 -0.86
N ILE A 17 -5.91 7.30 -0.04
CA ILE A 17 -5.76 8.02 1.24
C ILE A 17 -4.80 7.28 2.16
N GLN A 18 -4.95 5.96 2.30
CA GLN A 18 -4.05 5.20 3.17
C GLN A 18 -2.61 5.17 2.67
N ILE A 19 -2.38 5.13 1.35
CA ILE A 19 -1.04 5.23 0.76
C ILE A 19 -0.43 6.60 1.07
N GLU A 20 -1.18 7.68 0.92
CA GLU A 20 -0.71 9.04 1.22
C GLU A 20 -0.32 9.18 2.70
N GLU A 21 -1.14 8.65 3.61
CA GLU A 21 -0.83 8.63 5.03
C GLU A 21 0.43 7.81 5.35
N ALA A 22 0.68 6.72 4.62
CA ALA A 22 1.91 5.93 4.77
C ALA A 22 3.15 6.70 4.26
N LEU A 23 3.02 7.41 3.14
CA LEU A 23 4.07 8.26 2.59
C LEU A 23 4.42 9.40 3.55
N SER A 24 3.41 10.07 4.14
CA SER A 24 3.62 11.11 5.14
C SER A 24 4.37 10.58 6.37
N LEU A 25 4.07 9.37 6.85
CA LEU A 25 4.86 8.74 7.92
C LEU A 25 6.31 8.49 7.51
N CYS A 26 6.55 8.03 6.28
CA CYS A 26 7.90 7.85 5.75
C CYS A 26 8.68 9.17 5.72
N GLU A 27 8.04 10.27 5.30
CA GLU A 27 8.63 11.60 5.31
C GLU A 27 8.99 12.04 6.74
N ASP A 28 8.08 11.88 7.70
CA ASP A 28 8.32 12.21 9.11
C ASP A 28 9.52 11.45 9.69
N TYR A 29 9.71 10.18 9.33
CA TYR A 29 10.84 9.38 9.81
C TYR A 29 12.18 9.75 9.17
N THR A 30 12.18 10.40 8.02
CA THR A 30 13.39 10.68 7.24
C THR A 30 13.93 12.11 7.41
N LEU A 31 13.16 13.00 8.05
CA LEU A 31 13.54 14.39 8.32
C LEU A 31 14.44 14.57 9.57
N PRO A 32 15.48 15.43 9.49
CA PRO A 32 16.66 15.25 8.65
C PRO A 32 17.61 14.24 9.33
N ILE A 33 17.61 13.01 8.85
CA ILE A 33 18.50 11.95 9.36
C ILE A 33 19.25 11.32 8.18
N GLU A 34 20.16 12.08 7.57
CA GLU A 34 21.00 11.57 6.49
C GLU A 34 21.96 10.48 7.02
N GLY A 35 22.10 9.39 6.27
CA GLY A 35 23.10 8.34 6.50
C GLY A 35 22.70 7.22 7.48
N GLN A 36 21.49 7.23 8.05
CA GLN A 36 21.02 6.09 8.86
C GLN A 36 20.45 4.99 7.97
N SER A 37 20.77 3.73 8.29
CA SER A 37 20.36 2.56 7.50
C SER A 37 18.84 2.47 7.28
N PHE A 38 18.03 2.92 8.25
CA PHE A 38 16.58 2.92 8.08
C PHE A 38 16.09 3.96 7.06
N VAL A 39 16.80 5.08 6.89
CA VAL A 39 16.43 6.10 5.91
C VAL A 39 16.65 5.58 4.50
N ILE A 40 17.74 4.84 4.30
CA ILE A 40 17.99 4.09 3.05
C ILE A 40 16.86 3.08 2.82
N GLU A 41 16.53 2.26 3.82
CA GLU A 41 15.46 1.26 3.71
C GLU A 41 14.08 1.89 3.41
N ILE A 42 13.76 3.04 4.00
CA ILE A 42 12.52 3.77 3.70
C ILE A 42 12.55 4.35 2.27
N ASN A 43 13.63 5.03 1.88
CA ASN A 43 13.72 5.75 0.61
C ASN A 43 13.91 4.84 -0.61
N GLU A 44 14.60 3.72 -0.46
CA GLU A 44 14.90 2.79 -1.56
C GLU A 44 13.89 1.66 -1.68
N GLU A 45 13.22 1.27 -0.58
CA GLU A 45 12.28 0.14 -0.60
C GLU A 45 10.83 0.54 -0.38
N ILE A 46 10.52 1.25 0.72
CA ILE A 46 9.13 1.51 1.13
C ILE A 46 8.46 2.55 0.24
N ILE A 47 9.07 3.74 0.11
CA ILE A 47 8.51 4.86 -0.67
C ILE A 47 8.29 4.45 -2.15
N PRO A 48 9.28 3.86 -2.86
CA PRO A 48 9.09 3.45 -4.25
C PRO A 48 7.97 2.41 -4.40
N SER A 49 7.89 1.44 -3.48
CA SER A 49 6.84 0.43 -3.49
C SER A 49 5.43 1.04 -3.32
N LEU A 50 5.31 2.06 -2.49
CA LEU A 50 4.05 2.79 -2.30
C LEU A 50 3.67 3.58 -3.58
N TYR A 51 4.62 4.24 -4.23
CA TYR A 51 4.38 4.93 -5.50
C TYR A 51 4.03 3.99 -6.65
N ASP A 52 4.64 2.81 -6.72
CA ASP A 52 4.28 1.78 -7.70
C ASP A 52 2.82 1.37 -7.51
N ALA A 53 2.43 0.97 -6.29
CA ALA A 53 1.04 0.60 -6.01
C ALA A 53 0.06 1.73 -6.35
N ARG A 54 0.37 2.96 -5.93
CA ARG A 54 -0.40 4.18 -6.22
C ARG A 54 -0.61 4.37 -7.72
N THR A 55 0.44 4.23 -8.52
CA THR A 55 0.39 4.40 -9.98
C THR A 55 -0.62 3.45 -10.62
N TYR A 56 -0.55 2.14 -10.30
CA TYR A 56 -1.49 1.16 -10.87
C TYR A 56 -2.93 1.44 -10.44
N ILE A 57 -3.15 1.84 -9.19
CA ILE A 57 -4.47 2.19 -8.67
C ILE A 57 -5.04 3.44 -9.35
N GLU A 58 -4.23 4.49 -9.52
CA GLU A 58 -4.61 5.73 -10.18
C GLU A 58 -5.02 5.48 -11.64
N LEU A 59 -4.24 4.67 -12.36
CA LEU A 59 -4.52 4.25 -13.74
C LEU A 59 -5.71 3.29 -13.87
N GLY A 60 -6.26 2.80 -12.77
CA GLY A 60 -7.44 1.92 -12.75
C GLY A 60 -7.13 0.44 -12.92
N TYR A 61 -5.85 0.04 -12.89
CA TYR A 61 -5.42 -1.35 -12.96
C TYR A 61 -5.51 -2.05 -11.59
N LEU A 62 -6.70 -2.06 -10.99
CA LEU A 62 -6.93 -2.53 -9.61
C LEU A 62 -6.71 -4.03 -9.39
N GLU A 63 -6.67 -4.80 -10.47
CA GLU A 63 -6.39 -6.25 -10.49
C GLU A 63 -4.94 -6.57 -10.86
N ALA A 64 -4.09 -5.55 -11.06
CA ALA A 64 -2.69 -5.78 -11.37
C ALA A 64 -1.98 -6.45 -10.18
N PRO A 65 -1.29 -7.60 -10.39
CA PRO A 65 -0.57 -8.28 -9.31
C PRO A 65 0.52 -7.40 -8.70
N THR A 66 1.05 -6.44 -9.48
CA THR A 66 2.04 -5.45 -9.05
C THR A 66 1.58 -4.70 -7.80
N ILE A 67 0.28 -4.40 -7.64
CA ILE A 67 -0.23 -3.72 -6.44
C ILE A 67 0.11 -4.54 -5.19
N ASN A 68 -0.28 -5.82 -5.16
CA ASN A 68 -0.02 -6.69 -4.01
C ASN A 68 1.48 -6.99 -3.83
N ILE A 69 2.23 -7.13 -4.92
CA ILE A 69 3.69 -7.33 -4.87
C ILE A 69 4.37 -6.13 -4.20
N SER A 70 4.06 -4.91 -4.63
CA SER A 70 4.66 -3.70 -4.07
C SER A 70 4.25 -3.48 -2.62
N ILE A 71 2.98 -3.69 -2.25
CA ILE A 71 2.54 -3.57 -0.84
C ILE A 71 3.24 -4.62 0.05
N ASN A 72 3.36 -5.88 -0.40
CA ASN A 72 4.09 -6.90 0.36
C ASN A 72 5.57 -6.56 0.54
N LYS A 73 6.20 -5.98 -0.48
CA LYS A 73 7.58 -5.52 -0.43
C LYS A 73 7.76 -4.43 0.63
N ALA A 74 6.90 -3.42 0.62
CA ALA A 74 6.89 -2.36 1.64
C ALA A 74 6.67 -2.93 3.06
N MET A 75 5.72 -3.87 3.21
CA MET A 75 5.44 -4.53 4.49
C MET A 75 6.64 -5.30 5.02
N PHE A 76 7.37 -6.02 4.17
CA PHE A 76 8.56 -6.76 4.58
C PHE A 76 9.63 -5.82 5.15
N SER A 77 9.94 -4.72 4.46
CA SER A 77 10.89 -3.71 4.95
C SER A 77 10.41 -3.04 6.23
N ALA A 78 9.13 -2.66 6.33
CA ALA A 78 8.58 -2.06 7.54
C ALA A 78 8.58 -3.03 8.74
N SER A 79 8.40 -4.34 8.51
CA SER A 79 8.54 -5.37 9.54
C SER A 79 9.96 -5.42 10.07
N ASN A 80 10.95 -5.47 9.17
CA ASN A 80 12.37 -5.46 9.55
C ASN A 80 12.75 -4.20 10.33
N LEU A 81 12.21 -3.04 9.95
CA LEU A 81 12.39 -1.79 10.69
C LEU A 81 11.76 -1.87 12.09
N THR A 82 10.55 -2.41 12.20
CA THR A 82 9.83 -2.56 13.48
C THR A 82 10.57 -3.49 14.44
N ASP A 83 11.15 -4.58 13.93
CA ASP A 83 11.97 -5.51 14.73
C ASP A 83 13.24 -4.82 15.30
N LYS A 84 13.80 -3.86 14.56
CA LYS A 84 14.98 -3.07 14.99
C LYS A 84 14.59 -1.93 15.94
N ASP A 85 13.47 -1.27 15.68
CA ASP A 85 12.98 -0.11 16.45
C ASP A 85 11.44 -0.06 16.41
N PRO A 86 10.76 -0.28 17.56
CA PRO A 86 9.30 -0.28 17.64
C PRO A 86 8.61 1.02 17.21
N LYS A 87 9.33 2.15 17.07
CA LYS A 87 8.74 3.41 16.58
C LYS A 87 8.16 3.30 15.17
N PHE A 88 8.58 2.30 14.40
CA PHE A 88 8.11 2.04 13.04
C PHE A 88 6.82 1.18 12.99
N ALA A 89 6.34 0.67 14.14
CA ALA A 89 5.10 -0.10 14.21
C ALA A 89 3.85 0.62 13.61
N PRO A 90 3.69 1.95 13.72
CA PRO A 90 2.60 2.67 13.05
C PRO A 90 2.63 2.52 11.52
N LEU A 91 3.82 2.60 10.90
CA LEU A 91 3.99 2.41 9.45
C LEU A 91 3.63 0.99 9.04
N PHE A 92 4.12 -0.02 9.75
CA PHE A 92 3.77 -1.41 9.48
C PHE A 92 2.25 -1.65 9.59
N SER A 93 1.61 -1.08 10.62
CA SER A 93 0.15 -1.18 10.81
C SER A 93 -0.61 -0.51 9.67
N LYS A 94 -0.14 0.65 9.18
CA LYS A 94 -0.74 1.35 8.04
C LYS A 94 -0.64 0.51 6.76
N LEU A 95 0.52 -0.08 6.49
CA LEU A 95 0.74 -0.96 5.33
C LEU A 95 -0.14 -2.21 5.39
N ARG A 96 -0.38 -2.76 6.58
CA ARG A 96 -1.32 -3.87 6.76
C ARG A 96 -2.76 -3.50 6.40
N ILE A 97 -3.23 -2.31 6.79
CA ILE A 97 -4.56 -1.82 6.41
C ILE A 97 -4.66 -1.70 4.89
N ILE A 98 -3.64 -1.15 4.24
CA ILE A 98 -3.59 -1.07 2.77
C ILE A 98 -3.72 -2.46 2.15
N LYS A 99 -2.97 -3.45 2.67
CA LYS A 99 -3.01 -4.84 2.20
C LYS A 99 -4.39 -5.49 2.34
N GLU A 100 -5.06 -5.28 3.46
CA GLU A 100 -6.40 -5.81 3.71
C GLU A 100 -7.42 -5.24 2.69
N ILE A 101 -7.27 -3.97 2.32
CA ILE A 101 -8.09 -3.32 1.28
C ILE A 101 -7.77 -3.87 -0.11
N THR A 102 -6.48 -4.03 -0.47
CA THR A 102 -6.09 -4.58 -1.79
C THR A 102 -6.54 -6.03 -1.98
N ASP A 103 -6.45 -6.85 -0.95
CA ASP A 103 -6.92 -8.24 -1.00
C ASP A 103 -8.43 -8.32 -1.19
N SER A 104 -9.17 -7.47 -0.47
CA SER A 104 -10.63 -7.39 -0.61
C SER A 104 -11.06 -6.97 -2.02
N LEU A 105 -10.32 -6.05 -2.63
CA LEU A 105 -10.53 -5.64 -4.03
C LEU A 105 -10.28 -6.80 -4.98
N SER A 106 -9.13 -7.50 -4.87
CA SER A 106 -8.79 -8.65 -5.71
C SER A 106 -9.87 -9.73 -5.68
N ILE A 107 -10.35 -10.09 -4.48
CA ILE A 107 -11.43 -11.08 -4.30
C ILE A 107 -12.74 -10.62 -4.95
N THR A 108 -13.03 -9.32 -4.87
CA THR A 108 -14.24 -8.74 -5.48
C THR A 108 -14.22 -8.87 -7.00
N PHE A 109 -13.07 -8.63 -7.64
CA PHE A 109 -12.90 -8.83 -9.09
C PHE A 109 -12.98 -10.31 -9.50
N GLU A 110 -12.35 -11.22 -8.75
CA GLU A 110 -12.45 -12.66 -9.01
C GLU A 110 -13.90 -13.17 -8.95
N ARG A 111 -14.71 -12.67 -8.01
CA ARG A 111 -16.14 -13.03 -7.90
C ARG A 111 -17.00 -12.38 -8.97
N GLY A 112 -16.66 -11.17 -9.41
CA GLY A 112 -17.34 -10.49 -10.51
C GLY A 112 -17.21 -11.28 -11.82
N ASN A 113 -16.01 -11.79 -12.12
CA ASN A 113 -15.74 -12.55 -13.35
C ASN A 113 -16.38 -13.94 -13.36
N LYS A 114 -16.56 -14.59 -12.21
CA LYS A 114 -17.17 -15.94 -12.11
C LYS A 114 -18.70 -15.96 -12.28
N ASN A 115 -19.37 -14.80 -12.29
CA ASN A 115 -20.83 -14.69 -12.43
C ASN A 115 -21.27 -14.30 -13.86
N ILE A 116 -20.35 -14.37 -14.84
CA ILE A 116 -20.60 -14.00 -16.24
C ILE A 116 -20.69 -15.24 -17.16
N ASP A 117 -20.62 -16.45 -16.58
CA ASP A 117 -20.83 -17.73 -17.27
C ASP A 117 -22.23 -18.31 -17.00
#